data_AF-A0A924CBS6-F1
#
_entry.id   AF-A0A924CBS6-F1
#
_cell.length_a   1.000
_cell.length_b   1.000
_cell.length_c   1.000
_cell.angle_alpha   90.00
_cell.angle_beta   90.00
_cell.angle_gamma   90.00
#
_symmetry.space_group_name_H-M   'P 1'
#
loop_
_entity.id
_entity.type
_entity.pdbx_description
1 polymer ?
#
loop_
_entity_poly.entity_id
_entity_poly.type
_entity_poly.pdbx_seq_one_letter_code
_entity_poly.pdbx_strand_id
1 'polypeptide(L)'
;MSRMPSGAAVAALVAVTTFATAAQASTYTVTTAGVYNYGTVRMTGTIAGFGGFDRTENAGPIVLKGVTDTGKPFSIITYCFDILHNINVGFGYQAGVNYLYTSGAATSDLSGSSGTGNALSATQIERMSGLAHLGASLYAHNARDLTARMSAIQSAIWTTEYGFTASQFSAPGAQAYYTGYQARSFPGASVPVLVSRDAQGQVIGAIQAQGIGSVPEPASWALMIIGFGAIGVSARRRQQLSAVAA
;
A
#
# COMPACT_ATOMS: atom_id res chain seq x y z
N MET A 1 -14.16 -48.83 56.65
CA MET A 1 -13.10 -47.94 56.11
C MET A 1 -13.14 -48.03 54.59
N SER A 2 -13.76 -47.06 53.93
CA SER A 2 -13.98 -47.05 52.47
C SER A 2 -13.24 -45.85 51.87
N ARG A 3 -12.36 -46.11 50.90
CA ARG A 3 -11.56 -45.12 50.16
C ARG A 3 -12.31 -44.73 48.89
N MET A 4 -12.55 -43.44 48.67
CA MET A 4 -13.03 -42.92 47.38
C MET A 4 -11.85 -42.65 46.43
N PRO A 5 -12.00 -42.91 45.12
CA PRO A 5 -10.95 -42.67 44.14
C PRO A 5 -10.89 -41.21 43.70
N SER A 6 -9.71 -40.63 43.79
CA SER A 6 -9.33 -39.35 43.19
C SER A 6 -9.26 -39.48 41.67
N GLY A 7 -10.29 -39.02 40.97
CA GLY A 7 -10.33 -38.95 39.51
C GLY A 7 -9.42 -37.83 38.98
N ALA A 8 -8.34 -38.21 38.29
CA ALA A 8 -7.45 -37.28 37.61
C ALA A 8 -8.11 -36.76 36.32
N ALA A 9 -8.45 -35.47 36.30
CA ALA A 9 -8.91 -34.80 35.09
C ALA A 9 -7.71 -34.49 34.18
N VAL A 10 -7.52 -35.30 33.14
CA VAL A 10 -6.54 -35.06 32.07
C VAL A 10 -7.08 -33.97 31.16
N ALA A 11 -6.57 -32.74 31.30
CA ALA A 11 -6.84 -31.66 30.37
C ALA A 11 -6.02 -31.87 29.09
N ALA A 12 -6.65 -32.40 28.04
CA ALA A 12 -6.05 -32.51 26.72
C ALA A 12 -5.92 -31.10 26.10
N LEU A 13 -4.70 -30.56 26.09
CA LEU A 13 -4.37 -29.33 25.37
C LEU A 13 -4.15 -29.68 23.90
N VAL A 14 -5.21 -29.55 23.08
CA VAL A 14 -5.07 -29.66 21.62
C VAL A 14 -4.41 -28.39 21.11
N ALA A 15 -3.10 -28.44 20.88
CA ALA A 15 -2.36 -27.40 20.18
C ALA A 15 -2.71 -27.47 18.69
N VAL A 16 -3.73 -26.71 18.27
CA VAL A 16 -4.01 -26.54 16.84
C VAL A 16 -2.97 -25.58 16.27
N THR A 17 -1.87 -26.13 15.75
CA THR A 17 -0.91 -25.37 14.94
C THR A 17 -1.48 -25.23 13.53
N THR A 18 -2.37 -24.27 13.33
CA THR A 18 -2.69 -23.81 11.97
C THR A 18 -1.48 -23.09 11.40
N PHE A 19 -0.73 -23.74 10.53
CA PHE A 19 0.26 -23.06 9.71
C PHE A 19 -0.50 -22.13 8.76
N ALA A 20 -0.36 -20.83 8.94
CA ALA A 20 -0.87 -19.87 7.98
C ALA A 20 -0.16 -20.13 6.65
N THR A 21 -0.92 -20.56 5.64
CA THR A 21 -0.39 -20.64 4.27
C THR A 21 0.07 -19.24 3.88
N ALA A 22 1.29 -19.11 3.34
CA ALA A 22 1.77 -17.85 2.79
C ALA A 22 0.69 -17.30 1.84
N ALA A 23 0.22 -16.09 2.12
CA ALA A 23 -0.80 -15.46 1.29
C ALA A 23 -0.27 -15.41 -0.14
N GLN A 24 -0.94 -16.13 -1.06
CA GLN A 24 -0.61 -16.02 -2.48
C GLN A 24 -0.87 -14.57 -2.90
N ALA A 25 0.11 -13.94 -3.55
CA ALA A 25 -0.04 -12.61 -4.11
C ALA A 25 -1.24 -12.64 -5.08
N SER A 26 -2.31 -11.93 -4.73
CA SER A 26 -3.46 -11.82 -5.61
C SER A 26 -3.04 -11.10 -6.88
N THR A 27 -3.49 -11.64 -8.01
CA THR A 27 -3.35 -10.98 -9.28
C THR A 27 -4.48 -9.97 -9.47
N TYR A 28 -4.14 -8.76 -9.91
CA TYR A 28 -5.11 -7.72 -10.26
C TYR A 28 -5.04 -7.43 -11.76
N THR A 29 -6.17 -7.57 -12.44
CA THR A 29 -6.36 -7.10 -13.82
C THR A 29 -6.98 -5.71 -13.78
N VAL A 30 -6.17 -4.68 -14.04
CA VAL A 30 -6.64 -3.28 -14.07
C VAL A 30 -7.32 -2.99 -15.40
N THR A 31 -8.56 -2.51 -15.34
CA THR A 31 -9.36 -2.11 -16.51
C THR A 31 -9.54 -0.60 -16.62
N THR A 32 -9.27 0.15 -15.54
CA THR A 32 -9.31 1.61 -15.54
C THR A 32 -8.27 2.17 -14.58
N ALA A 33 -7.58 3.23 -14.99
CA ALA A 33 -6.79 4.08 -14.11
C ALA A 33 -7.15 5.55 -14.35
N GLY A 34 -7.08 6.35 -13.30
CA GLY A 34 -7.21 7.80 -13.40
C GLY A 34 -6.58 8.49 -12.20
N VAL A 35 -6.12 9.72 -12.38
CA VAL A 35 -5.64 10.57 -11.29
C VAL A 35 -6.84 11.31 -10.69
N TYR A 36 -7.00 11.27 -9.37
CA TYR A 36 -8.12 11.86 -8.64
C TYR A 36 -7.64 12.85 -7.59
N ASN A 37 -8.49 13.81 -7.21
CA ASN A 37 -8.20 14.82 -6.19
C ASN A 37 -6.79 15.44 -6.39
N TYR A 38 -6.48 15.80 -7.64
CA TYR A 38 -5.17 16.32 -8.01
C TYR A 38 -5.21 17.83 -8.22
N GLY A 39 -4.10 18.47 -7.89
CA GLY A 39 -3.68 19.76 -8.42
C GLY A 39 -2.51 19.55 -9.38
N THR A 40 -1.96 20.66 -9.84
CA THR A 40 -0.74 20.68 -10.64
C THR A 40 0.41 21.19 -9.79
N VAL A 41 1.62 20.73 -10.09
CA VAL A 41 2.86 21.14 -9.43
C VAL A 41 3.98 21.21 -10.45
N ARG A 42 4.82 22.24 -10.36
CA ARG A 42 6.04 22.32 -11.16
C ARG A 42 7.17 21.60 -10.44
N MET A 43 7.68 20.54 -11.05
CA MET A 43 8.80 19.75 -10.55
C MET A 43 10.06 20.13 -11.35
N THR A 44 11.13 20.44 -10.63
CA THR A 44 12.41 20.85 -11.22
C THR A 44 13.58 20.05 -10.64
N GLY A 45 14.57 19.70 -11.46
CA GLY A 45 15.77 19.00 -11.00
C GLY A 45 16.56 18.36 -12.13
N THR A 46 17.26 17.27 -11.84
CA THR A 46 18.03 16.51 -12.82
C THR A 46 17.82 15.03 -12.58
N ILE A 47 17.60 14.28 -13.65
CA ILE A 47 17.45 12.84 -13.63
C ILE A 47 18.70 12.23 -14.26
N ALA A 48 19.34 11.29 -13.56
CA ALA A 48 20.49 10.57 -14.10
C ALA A 48 20.09 9.91 -15.44
N GLY A 49 20.87 10.14 -16.50
CA GLY A 49 20.59 9.61 -17.84
C GLY A 49 19.55 10.37 -18.67
N PHE A 50 18.74 11.25 -18.06
CA PHE A 50 17.70 12.03 -18.76
C PHE A 50 17.97 13.54 -18.77
N GLY A 51 18.88 14.05 -17.94
CA GLY A 51 19.27 15.46 -17.90
C GLY A 51 18.31 16.32 -17.07
N GLY A 52 18.19 17.60 -17.43
CA GLY A 52 17.36 18.57 -16.71
C GLY A 52 15.87 18.23 -16.82
N PHE A 53 15.18 18.26 -15.67
CA PHE A 53 13.74 18.10 -15.58
C PHE A 53 13.12 19.42 -15.13
N ASP A 54 12.15 19.94 -15.88
CA ASP A 54 11.37 21.14 -15.56
C ASP A 54 9.99 21.03 -16.21
N ARG A 55 9.02 20.48 -15.47
CA ARG A 55 7.67 20.22 -15.99
C ARG A 55 6.61 20.47 -14.93
N THR A 56 5.42 20.83 -15.41
CA THR A 56 4.20 20.88 -14.58
C THR A 56 3.46 19.57 -14.72
N GLU A 57 3.27 18.87 -13.61
CA GLU A 57 2.66 17.54 -13.57
C GLU A 57 1.38 17.55 -12.74
N ASN A 58 0.46 16.63 -13.06
CA ASN A 58 -0.73 16.37 -12.24
C ASN A 58 -0.34 15.56 -11.01
N ALA A 59 -0.46 16.16 -9.82
CA ALA A 59 -0.07 15.54 -8.56
C ALA A 59 -1.31 15.16 -7.74
N GLY A 60 -1.56 13.86 -7.62
CA GLY A 60 -2.58 13.28 -6.79
C GLY A 60 -2.54 11.74 -6.85
N PRO A 61 -3.37 11.05 -6.05
CA PRO A 61 -3.46 9.61 -6.10
C PRO A 61 -4.01 9.13 -7.45
N ILE A 62 -3.59 7.94 -7.82
CA ILE A 62 -4.17 7.15 -8.90
C ILE A 62 -5.20 6.21 -8.29
N VAL A 63 -6.38 6.13 -8.91
CA VAL A 63 -7.37 5.09 -8.58
C VAL A 63 -7.34 4.05 -9.67
N LEU A 64 -6.94 2.84 -9.31
CA LEU A 64 -7.02 1.68 -10.17
C LEU A 64 -8.31 0.92 -9.90
N LYS A 65 -9.00 0.52 -10.96
CA LYS A 65 -10.19 -0.33 -10.91
C LYS A 65 -10.01 -1.52 -11.84
N GLY A 66 -10.63 -2.63 -11.50
CA GLY A 66 -10.48 -3.85 -12.26
C GLY A 66 -11.10 -5.06 -11.59
N VAL A 67 -10.59 -6.24 -11.92
CA VAL A 67 -10.99 -7.52 -11.32
C VAL A 67 -9.78 -8.29 -10.80
N THR A 68 -9.95 -9.02 -9.71
CA THR A 68 -8.96 -9.99 -9.22
C THR A 68 -8.94 -11.25 -10.09
N ASP A 69 -7.94 -12.11 -9.92
CA ASP A 69 -7.90 -13.48 -10.45
C ASP A 69 -9.18 -14.30 -10.20
N THR A 70 -9.84 -14.07 -9.07
CA THR A 70 -11.12 -14.68 -8.68
C THR A 70 -12.34 -13.99 -9.27
N GLY A 71 -12.15 -13.01 -10.16
CA GLY A 71 -13.21 -12.25 -10.82
C GLY A 71 -13.91 -11.22 -9.92
N LYS A 72 -13.40 -10.96 -8.71
CA LYS A 72 -13.99 -9.96 -7.81
C LYS A 72 -13.58 -8.56 -8.25
N PRO A 73 -14.52 -7.60 -8.33
CA PRO A 73 -14.15 -6.22 -8.64
C PRO A 73 -13.27 -5.63 -7.52
N PHE A 74 -12.30 -4.80 -7.88
CA PHE A 74 -11.51 -4.02 -6.94
C PHE A 74 -11.47 -2.54 -7.34
N SER A 75 -11.20 -1.70 -6.34
CA SER A 75 -10.88 -0.29 -6.50
C SER A 75 -9.83 0.06 -5.46
N ILE A 76 -8.61 0.38 -5.89
CA ILE A 76 -7.49 0.66 -5.00
C ILE A 76 -6.91 2.04 -5.31
N ILE A 77 -6.46 2.70 -4.26
CA ILE A 77 -5.81 4.00 -4.32
C ILE A 77 -4.32 3.76 -4.22
N THR A 78 -3.59 4.36 -5.13
CA THR A 78 -2.16 4.21 -5.24
C THR A 78 -1.51 5.55 -5.51
N TYR A 79 -0.20 5.60 -5.30
CA TYR A 79 0.63 6.77 -5.61
C TYR A 79 1.69 6.35 -6.61
N CYS A 80 1.98 7.22 -7.55
CA CYS A 80 3.05 6.97 -8.50
C CYS A 80 4.37 7.16 -7.78
N PHE A 81 5.22 6.14 -7.69
CA PHE A 81 6.58 6.41 -7.23
C PHE A 81 7.32 7.17 -8.33
N ASP A 82 7.33 6.67 -9.57
CA ASP A 82 7.99 7.27 -10.75
C ASP A 82 7.20 8.42 -11.41
N ILE A 83 7.84 9.56 -11.73
CA ILE A 83 7.23 10.71 -12.44
C ILE A 83 7.19 10.52 -13.97
N LEU A 84 8.11 9.74 -14.53
CA LEU A 84 8.28 9.51 -15.97
C LEU A 84 7.37 8.39 -16.48
N HIS A 85 6.64 7.72 -15.57
CA HIS A 85 5.76 6.62 -15.91
C HIS A 85 4.40 7.09 -16.43
N ASN A 86 3.89 6.40 -17.45
CA ASN A 86 2.52 6.56 -17.93
C ASN A 86 1.73 5.26 -17.76
N ILE A 87 0.58 5.32 -17.09
CA ILE A 87 -0.34 4.18 -17.01
C ILE A 87 -1.32 4.25 -18.17
N ASN A 88 -1.16 3.36 -19.15
CA ASN A 88 -2.01 3.31 -20.32
C ASN A 88 -3.05 2.19 -20.20
N VAL A 89 -4.12 2.39 -19.43
CA VAL A 89 -5.23 1.42 -19.37
C VAL A 89 -6.31 1.81 -20.38
N GLY A 90 -6.61 0.92 -21.33
CA GLY A 90 -7.80 1.01 -22.18
C GLY A 90 -7.81 2.05 -23.32
N PHE A 91 -6.78 2.89 -23.47
CA PHE A 91 -6.69 3.86 -24.58
C PHE A 91 -5.73 3.41 -25.67
N GLY A 92 -6.27 2.92 -26.80
CA GLY A 92 -5.75 3.06 -28.18
C GLY A 92 -4.34 2.57 -28.58
N TYR A 93 -3.39 2.45 -27.65
CA TYR A 93 -2.02 2.00 -27.90
C TYR A 93 -1.78 0.56 -27.42
N GLN A 94 -2.64 0.03 -26.55
CA GLN A 94 -2.68 -1.39 -26.16
C GLN A 94 -4.12 -1.79 -25.80
N ALA A 95 -5.03 -1.78 -26.78
CA ALA A 95 -6.35 -2.36 -26.60
C ALA A 95 -6.21 -3.86 -26.30
N GLY A 96 -6.39 -4.26 -25.03
CA GLY A 96 -6.45 -5.66 -24.61
C GLY A 96 -5.30 -6.17 -23.74
N VAL A 97 -4.32 -5.34 -23.35
CA VAL A 97 -3.28 -5.79 -22.40
C VAL A 97 -3.77 -5.52 -20.98
N ASN A 98 -4.35 -6.54 -20.36
CA ASN A 98 -4.60 -6.57 -18.93
C ASN A 98 -3.23 -6.51 -18.23
N TYR A 99 -2.88 -5.37 -17.64
CA TYR A 99 -1.70 -5.31 -16.78
C TYR A 99 -1.96 -6.18 -15.56
N LEU A 100 -1.14 -7.21 -15.42
CA LEU A 100 -1.16 -8.13 -14.29
C LEU A 100 -0.38 -7.47 -13.17
N TYR A 101 -1.07 -6.88 -12.21
CA TYR A 101 -0.40 -6.33 -11.05
C TYR A 101 -0.24 -7.41 -9.98
N THR A 102 1.00 -7.55 -9.51
CA THR A 102 1.35 -8.43 -8.38
C THR A 102 1.88 -7.60 -7.24
N SER A 103 1.59 -7.99 -5.99
CA SER A 103 2.17 -7.33 -4.82
C SER A 103 3.62 -7.75 -4.62
N GLY A 104 4.48 -6.78 -4.32
CA GLY A 104 5.90 -6.99 -4.02
C GLY A 104 6.48 -5.84 -3.17
N ALA A 105 7.80 -5.83 -2.97
CA ALA A 105 8.50 -4.69 -2.39
C ALA A 105 9.08 -3.81 -3.51
N ALA A 106 9.07 -2.48 -3.33
CA ALA A 106 9.80 -1.58 -4.21
C ALA A 106 11.29 -1.65 -3.87
N THR A 107 12.12 -2.01 -4.84
CA THR A 107 13.58 -2.10 -4.64
C THR A 107 14.37 -1.18 -5.57
N SER A 108 13.76 -0.61 -6.60
CA SER A 108 14.42 0.27 -7.57
C SER A 108 13.52 1.38 -8.09
N ASP A 109 14.12 2.54 -8.41
CA ASP A 109 13.54 3.61 -9.21
C ASP A 109 13.53 3.21 -10.69
N LEU A 110 13.04 4.07 -11.58
CA LEU A 110 12.90 3.77 -13.00
C LEU A 110 13.60 4.74 -13.95
N SER A 111 14.56 5.51 -13.43
CA SER A 111 15.35 6.45 -14.27
C SER A 111 16.32 5.78 -15.25
N GLY A 112 16.30 4.44 -15.40
CA GLY A 112 17.13 3.73 -16.36
C GLY A 112 16.38 3.39 -17.66
N SER A 113 16.93 3.75 -18.82
CA SER A 113 16.39 3.38 -20.16
C SER A 113 16.31 1.86 -20.43
N SER A 114 16.77 1.01 -19.51
CA SER A 114 16.86 -0.45 -19.65
C SER A 114 15.97 -1.23 -18.69
N GLY A 115 15.05 -0.58 -17.96
CA GLY A 115 14.14 -1.28 -17.02
C GLY A 115 14.83 -1.87 -15.79
N THR A 116 16.11 -1.56 -15.56
CA THR A 116 16.88 -2.04 -14.40
C THR A 116 16.79 -1.11 -13.20
N GLY A 117 16.40 0.16 -13.40
CA GLY A 117 16.28 1.14 -12.32
C GLY A 117 17.58 1.45 -11.56
N ASN A 118 17.60 2.49 -10.73
CA ASN A 118 18.60 2.55 -9.65
C ASN A 118 18.00 1.91 -8.41
N ALA A 119 18.80 1.21 -7.61
CA ALA A 119 18.34 0.69 -6.33
C ALA A 119 17.89 1.84 -5.42
N LEU A 120 16.67 1.71 -4.85
CA LEU A 120 16.18 2.64 -3.85
C LEU A 120 16.84 2.32 -2.51
N SER A 121 17.31 3.34 -1.80
CA SER A 121 17.78 3.15 -0.42
C SER A 121 16.62 2.76 0.50
N ALA A 122 16.92 2.04 1.59
CA ALA A 122 15.92 1.68 2.60
C ALA A 122 15.16 2.91 3.11
N THR A 123 15.86 4.03 3.35
CA THR A 123 15.25 5.29 3.78
C THR A 123 14.28 5.88 2.75
N GLN A 124 14.59 5.79 1.45
CA GLN A 124 13.67 6.22 0.39
C GLN A 124 12.43 5.33 0.36
N ILE A 125 12.61 4.00 0.41
CA ILE A 125 11.50 3.04 0.43
C ILE A 125 10.57 3.32 1.61
N GLU A 126 11.12 3.45 2.82
CA GLU A 126 10.36 3.73 4.04
C GLU A 126 9.56 5.03 3.92
N ARG A 127 10.22 6.08 3.43
CA ARG A 127 9.60 7.39 3.29
C ARG A 127 8.48 7.41 2.25
N MET A 128 8.72 6.87 1.05
CA MET A 128 7.69 6.79 0.01
C MET A 128 6.51 5.91 0.45
N SER A 129 6.80 4.78 1.10
CA SER A 129 5.80 3.88 1.67
C SER A 129 4.94 4.60 2.72
N GLY A 130 5.58 5.32 3.64
CA GLY A 130 4.88 6.05 4.69
C GLY A 130 4.03 7.21 4.15
N LEU A 131 4.51 7.91 3.12
CA LEU A 131 3.76 8.94 2.41
C LEU A 131 2.53 8.36 1.70
N ALA A 132 2.67 7.22 1.01
CA ALA A 132 1.56 6.55 0.35
C ALA A 132 0.50 6.05 1.36
N HIS A 133 0.92 5.45 2.48
CA HIS A 133 0.02 5.06 3.59
C HIS A 133 -0.73 6.27 4.16
N LEU A 134 -0.02 7.36 4.42
CA LEU A 134 -0.62 8.60 4.91
C LEU A 134 -1.66 9.12 3.92
N GLY A 135 -1.32 9.16 2.64
CA GLY A 135 -2.22 9.66 1.61
C GLY A 135 -3.48 8.83 1.47
N ALA A 136 -3.34 7.51 1.45
CA ALA A 136 -4.49 6.62 1.41
C ALA A 136 -5.36 6.73 2.67
N SER A 137 -4.76 6.88 3.86
CA SER A 137 -5.50 7.13 5.10
C SER A 137 -6.30 8.45 5.03
N LEU A 138 -5.68 9.53 4.58
CA LEU A 138 -6.33 10.83 4.42
C LEU A 138 -7.48 10.77 3.40
N TYR A 139 -7.29 10.05 2.30
CA TYR A 139 -8.33 9.84 1.29
C TYR A 139 -9.50 9.05 1.86
N ALA A 140 -9.23 7.92 2.53
CA ALA A 140 -10.27 7.06 3.10
C ALA A 140 -11.15 7.79 4.14
N HIS A 141 -10.57 8.75 4.86
CA HIS A 141 -11.27 9.55 5.86
C HIS A 141 -11.79 10.89 5.33
N ASN A 142 -11.73 11.13 4.02
CA ASN A 142 -12.15 12.37 3.37
C ASN A 142 -11.62 13.62 4.08
N ALA A 143 -10.30 13.65 4.32
CA ALA A 143 -9.65 14.74 5.04
C ALA A 143 -9.91 16.10 4.41
N ARG A 144 -9.94 17.17 5.23
CA ARG A 144 -10.03 18.55 4.74
C ARG A 144 -8.85 18.89 3.82
N ASP A 145 -9.11 19.73 2.83
CA ASP A 145 -8.15 20.13 1.79
C ASP A 145 -7.55 18.95 1.04
N LEU A 146 -8.38 17.94 0.75
CA LEU A 146 -7.93 16.65 0.21
C LEU A 146 -7.03 16.85 -1.02
N THR A 147 -7.45 17.66 -1.99
CA THR A 147 -6.66 17.96 -3.19
C THR A 147 -5.26 18.50 -2.86
N ALA A 148 -5.17 19.46 -1.94
CA ALA A 148 -3.88 20.05 -1.56
C ALA A 148 -2.96 19.04 -0.87
N ARG A 149 -3.53 18.20 0.01
CA ARG A 149 -2.78 17.14 0.71
C ARG A 149 -2.33 16.05 -0.25
N MET A 150 -3.17 15.66 -1.20
CA MET A 150 -2.89 14.65 -2.20
C MET A 150 -1.76 15.11 -3.13
N SER A 151 -1.82 16.35 -3.63
CA SER A 151 -0.73 16.93 -4.42
C SER A 151 0.57 17.02 -3.64
N ALA A 152 0.52 17.48 -2.39
CA ALA A 152 1.69 17.54 -1.53
C ALA A 152 2.34 16.17 -1.29
N ILE A 153 1.55 15.11 -1.11
CA ILE A 153 2.06 13.74 -0.92
C ILE A 153 2.71 13.22 -2.19
N GLN A 154 2.03 13.35 -3.33
CA GLN A 154 2.56 12.89 -4.62
C GLN A 154 3.87 13.62 -4.97
N SER A 155 3.94 14.93 -4.76
CA SER A 155 5.18 15.70 -4.92
C SER A 155 6.27 15.29 -3.93
N ALA A 156 5.92 14.98 -2.68
CA ALA A 156 6.90 14.55 -1.68
C ALA A 156 7.50 13.18 -2.02
N ILE A 157 6.71 12.28 -2.62
CA ILE A 157 7.18 11.00 -3.17
C ILE A 157 8.20 11.26 -4.29
N TRP A 158 7.86 12.06 -5.30
CA TRP A 158 8.78 12.38 -6.40
C TRP A 158 10.07 13.08 -5.96
N THR A 159 9.99 13.99 -4.99
CA THR A 159 11.20 14.57 -4.39
C THR A 159 12.03 13.52 -3.65
N THR A 160 11.40 12.54 -3.01
CA THR A 160 12.13 11.47 -2.30
C THR A 160 12.83 10.53 -3.28
N GLU A 161 12.18 10.20 -4.39
CA GLU A 161 12.77 9.33 -5.42
C GLU A 161 13.90 10.04 -6.18
N TYR A 162 13.62 11.23 -6.73
CA TYR A 162 14.53 11.89 -7.68
C TYR A 162 15.31 13.08 -7.12
N GLY A 163 15.04 13.52 -5.90
CA GLY A 163 15.63 14.74 -5.36
C GLY A 163 15.12 16.03 -6.02
N PHE A 164 13.96 15.99 -6.69
CA PHE A 164 13.38 17.18 -7.31
C PHE A 164 12.92 18.23 -6.30
N THR A 165 12.91 19.48 -6.76
CA THR A 165 12.23 20.58 -6.09
C THR A 165 10.80 20.71 -6.62
N ALA A 166 9.82 20.60 -5.72
CA ALA A 166 8.42 20.87 -6.02
C ALA A 166 8.08 22.35 -5.75
N SER A 167 7.44 23.01 -6.71
CA SER A 167 7.07 24.42 -6.63
C SER A 167 5.77 24.70 -7.39
N GLN A 168 5.24 25.91 -7.30
CA GLN A 168 4.08 26.36 -8.09
C GLN A 168 2.86 25.43 -8.01
N PHE A 169 2.49 25.00 -6.80
CA PHE A 169 1.29 24.20 -6.59
C PHE A 169 0.03 25.00 -6.94
N SER A 170 -0.87 24.41 -7.74
CA SER A 170 -2.16 25.06 -8.06
C SER A 170 -3.22 24.89 -6.97
N ALA A 171 -3.09 23.85 -6.13
CA ALA A 171 -4.00 23.64 -5.01
C ALA A 171 -3.62 24.54 -3.81
N PRO A 172 -4.52 25.41 -3.31
CA PRO A 172 -4.23 26.27 -2.16
C PRO A 172 -3.79 25.48 -0.93
N GLY A 173 -2.72 25.93 -0.27
CA GLY A 173 -2.17 25.28 0.93
C GLY A 173 -1.30 24.05 0.68
N ALA A 174 -1.22 23.53 -0.56
CA ALA A 174 -0.42 22.34 -0.86
C ALA A 174 1.07 22.52 -0.54
N GLN A 175 1.64 23.71 -0.79
CA GLN A 175 3.03 24.02 -0.45
C GLN A 175 3.32 23.80 1.05
N ALA A 176 2.42 24.23 1.93
CA ALA A 176 2.59 24.08 3.38
C ALA A 176 2.53 22.61 3.80
N TYR A 177 1.58 21.85 3.24
CA TYR A 177 1.51 20.40 3.46
C TYR A 177 2.76 19.69 2.94
N TYR A 178 3.26 20.07 1.76
CA TYR A 178 4.48 19.49 1.17
C TYR A 178 5.68 19.70 2.08
N THR A 179 5.91 20.93 2.56
CA THR A 179 6.99 21.22 3.51
C THR A 179 6.86 20.37 4.80
N GLY A 180 5.64 20.24 5.34
CA GLY A 180 5.39 19.40 6.52
C GLY A 180 5.67 17.92 6.27
N TYR A 181 5.26 17.39 5.11
CA TYR A 181 5.54 16.00 4.73
C TYR A 181 7.01 15.76 4.44
N GLN A 182 7.73 16.76 3.90
CA GLN A 182 9.18 16.68 3.73
C GLN A 182 9.93 16.61 5.07
N ALA A 183 9.41 17.21 6.13
CA ALA A 183 10.02 17.12 7.45
C ALA A 183 9.72 15.80 8.19
N ARG A 184 8.75 15.01 7.71
CA ARG A 184 8.23 13.84 8.43
C ARG A 184 9.08 12.59 8.18
N SER A 185 9.38 11.83 9.25
CA SER A 185 9.99 10.51 9.19
C SER A 185 8.94 9.39 9.22
N PHE A 186 9.24 8.27 8.55
CA PHE A 186 8.36 7.10 8.48
C PHE A 186 9.13 5.79 8.78
N PRO A 187 9.75 5.67 9.97
CA PRO A 187 10.62 4.53 10.28
C PRO A 187 9.86 3.20 10.18
N GLY A 188 10.44 2.22 9.50
CA GLY A 188 9.86 0.89 9.33
C GLY A 188 8.58 0.82 8.49
N ALA A 189 8.20 1.89 7.80
CA ALA A 189 7.05 1.86 6.91
C ALA A 189 7.36 1.02 5.67
N SER A 190 6.53 0.02 5.39
CA SER A 190 6.54 -0.72 4.13
C SER A 190 5.13 -0.78 3.57
N VAL A 191 4.97 -0.45 2.29
CA VAL A 191 3.74 -0.75 1.54
C VAL A 191 4.02 -1.90 0.59
N PRO A 192 3.06 -2.82 0.41
CA PRO A 192 3.06 -3.62 -0.80
C PRO A 192 2.98 -2.66 -1.98
N VAL A 193 3.82 -2.90 -2.98
CA VAL A 193 3.74 -2.19 -4.25
C VAL A 193 3.16 -3.09 -5.31
N LEU A 194 2.31 -2.52 -6.16
CA LEU A 194 1.86 -3.22 -7.34
C LEU A 194 2.99 -3.18 -8.38
N VAL A 195 3.25 -4.32 -9.02
CA VAL A 195 4.24 -4.44 -10.11
C VAL A 195 3.51 -4.86 -11.37
N SER A 196 3.59 -4.03 -12.43
CA SER A 196 3.01 -4.31 -13.75
C SER A 196 3.71 -5.50 -14.42
N ARG A 197 2.93 -6.49 -14.84
CA ARG A 197 3.39 -7.65 -15.62
C ARG A 197 2.51 -7.88 -16.85
N ASP A 198 3.05 -8.53 -17.87
CA ASP A 198 2.30 -8.98 -19.06
C ASP A 198 1.52 -10.25 -18.76
N ALA A 199 0.75 -10.69 -19.77
CA ALA A 199 0.03 -11.95 -19.72
C ALA A 199 0.96 -13.17 -19.56
N GLN A 200 2.25 -13.03 -19.85
CA GLN A 200 3.29 -14.06 -19.67
C GLN A 200 4.00 -13.96 -18.30
N GLY A 201 3.56 -13.04 -17.43
CA GLY A 201 4.14 -12.80 -16.11
C GLY A 201 5.49 -12.07 -16.11
N GLN A 202 5.98 -11.64 -17.28
CA GLN A 202 7.17 -10.80 -17.38
C GLN A 202 6.83 -9.41 -16.89
N VAL A 203 7.78 -8.77 -16.22
CA VAL A 203 7.65 -7.36 -15.84
C VAL A 203 7.53 -6.53 -17.12
N ILE A 204 6.39 -5.86 -17.34
CA ILE A 204 6.25 -4.95 -18.49
C ILE A 204 6.78 -3.60 -18.07
N GLY A 205 7.84 -3.21 -18.77
CA GLY A 205 8.39 -1.88 -18.67
C GLY A 205 8.87 -1.58 -17.26
N ALA A 206 8.83 -0.30 -16.95
CA ALA A 206 9.28 0.23 -15.70
C ALA A 206 8.30 -0.20 -14.58
N ILE A 207 8.76 -0.96 -13.58
CA ILE A 207 7.99 -1.37 -12.38
C ILE A 207 7.41 -0.14 -11.68
N GLN A 208 6.16 0.21 -11.97
CA GLN A 208 5.51 1.29 -11.27
C GLN A 208 5.18 0.84 -9.86
N ALA A 209 6.10 1.05 -8.93
CA ALA A 209 5.85 0.82 -7.53
C ALA A 209 4.70 1.72 -7.08
N GLN A 210 3.52 1.11 -6.92
CA GLN A 210 2.32 1.79 -6.49
C GLN A 210 2.07 1.46 -5.03
N GLY A 211 2.39 2.38 -4.14
CA GLY A 211 2.13 2.21 -2.71
C GLY A 211 0.63 2.12 -2.45
N ILE A 212 0.16 0.95 -2.00
CA ILE A 212 -1.23 0.76 -1.58
C ILE A 212 -1.31 1.11 -0.10
N GLY A 213 -2.18 2.05 0.25
CA GLY A 213 -2.51 2.24 1.67
C GLY A 213 -3.15 1.00 2.22
N SER A 214 -2.67 0.51 3.36
CA SER A 214 -3.22 -0.67 4.00
C SER A 214 -4.72 -0.50 4.23
N VAL A 215 -5.54 -1.15 3.40
CA VAL A 215 -6.89 -1.49 3.79
C VAL A 215 -6.71 -2.56 4.87
N PRO A 216 -7.28 -2.42 6.08
CA PRO A 216 -7.20 -3.49 7.07
C PRO A 216 -7.82 -4.72 6.44
N GLU A 217 -6.96 -5.67 6.05
CA GLU A 217 -7.38 -6.81 5.26
C GLU A 217 -8.45 -7.57 6.04
N PRO A 218 -9.42 -8.21 5.37
CA PRO A 218 -10.42 -9.05 6.05
C PRO A 218 -9.80 -10.05 7.05
N ALA A 219 -8.57 -10.49 6.80
CA ALA A 219 -7.79 -11.32 7.71
C ALA A 219 -7.45 -10.62 9.04
N SER A 220 -7.14 -9.31 9.04
CA SER A 220 -6.91 -8.54 10.26
C SER A 220 -8.18 -8.44 11.12
N TRP A 221 -9.34 -8.26 10.47
CA TRP A 221 -10.63 -8.28 11.17
C TRP A 221 -10.93 -9.67 11.72
N ALA A 222 -10.67 -10.72 10.94
CA ALA A 222 -10.85 -12.09 11.38
C ALA A 222 -9.96 -12.41 12.59
N LEU A 223 -8.67 -12.04 12.55
CA LEU A 223 -7.75 -12.22 13.68
C LEU A 223 -8.18 -11.43 14.91
N MET A 224 -8.65 -10.20 14.73
CA MET A 224 -9.19 -9.38 15.83
C MET A 224 -10.43 -10.05 16.45
N ILE A 225 -11.38 -10.51 15.63
CA ILE A 225 -12.59 -11.20 16.08
C ILE A 225 -12.24 -12.50 16.80
N ILE A 226 -11.33 -13.29 16.25
CA ILE A 226 -10.84 -14.52 16.88
C ILE A 226 -10.16 -14.20 18.21
N GLY A 227 -9.34 -13.15 18.27
CA GLY A 227 -8.68 -12.69 19.50
C GLY A 227 -9.68 -12.31 20.60
N PHE A 228 -10.69 -11.51 20.27
CA PHE A 228 -11.75 -11.16 21.21
C PHE A 228 -12.61 -12.36 21.62
N GLY A 229 -12.91 -13.26 20.68
CA GLY A 229 -13.62 -14.51 20.95
C GLY A 229 -12.87 -15.40 21.93
N ALA A 230 -11.56 -15.57 21.74
CA ALA A 230 -10.70 -16.36 22.62
C ALA A 230 -10.67 -15.79 24.05
N ILE A 231 -10.50 -14.46 24.21
CA ILE A 231 -10.54 -13.79 25.52
C ILE A 231 -11.89 -14.01 26.20
N GLY A 232 -13.00 -13.86 25.46
CA GLY A 232 -14.36 -14.08 25.98
C GLY A 232 -14.59 -15.51 26.47
N VAL A 233 -14.13 -16.51 25.72
CA VAL A 233 -14.21 -17.93 26.11
C VAL A 233 -13.38 -18.21 27.37
N SER A 234 -12.16 -17.67 27.44
CA SER A 234 -11.30 -17.82 28.63
C SER A 234 -11.91 -17.20 29.88
N ALA A 235 -12.54 -16.02 29.78
CA ALA A 235 -13.22 -15.37 30.89
C ALA A 235 -14.41 -16.19 31.41
N ARG A 236 -15.24 -16.74 30.51
CA ARG A 236 -16.39 -17.59 30.88
C ARG A 236 -15.96 -18.86 31.63
N ARG A 237 -14.86 -19.50 31.21
CA ARG A 237 -14.34 -20.70 31.91
C ARG A 237 -13.89 -20.40 33.33
N ARG A 238 -13.29 -19.23 33.59
CA ARG A 238 -12.86 -18.84 34.95
C ARG A 238 -14.04 -18.60 35.90
N GLN A 239 -15.13 -18.03 35.39
CA GLN A 239 -16.35 -17.84 36.18
C GLN A 239 -16.97 -19.17 36.61
N GLN A 240 -17.00 -20.16 35.72
CA GLN A 240 -17.52 -21.49 36.04
C GLN A 240 -16.68 -22.20 37.10
N LEU A 241 -15.35 -22.07 37.06
CA LEU A 241 -14.47 -22.65 38.08
C LEU A 241 -14.63 -21.96 39.45
N SER A 242 -14.90 -20.65 39.45
CA SER A 242 -15.11 -19.89 40.70
C SER A 242 -16.46 -20.21 41.35
N ALA A 243 -17.49 -20.52 40.55
CA ALA A 243 -18.83 -20.85 41.05
C ALA A 243 -18.93 -22.27 41.66
N VAL A 244 -18.00 -23.18 41.33
CA VAL A 244 -17.97 -24.55 41.89
C VAL A 244 -17.19 -24.59 43.22
N ALA A 245 -16.36 -23.58 43.50
CA ALA A 245 -15.55 -23.50 44.72
C ALA A 245 -16.25 -22.80 45.89
N ALA A 246 -17.44 -22.23 45.67
CA ALA A 246 -18.28 -21.59 46.68
C ALA A 246 -19.44 -22.51 47.07
#